data_AF-A0A9N9WET1-F1
#
_entry.id   AF-A0A9N9WET1-F1
#
_cell.length_a   1.000
_cell.length_b   1.000
_cell.length_c   1.000
_cell.angle_alpha   90.00
_cell.angle_beta   90.00
_cell.angle_gamma   90.00
#
_symmetry.space_group_name_H-M   'P 1'
#
loop_
_entity.id
_entity.type
_entity.pdbx_description
1 polymer ?
#
loop_
_entity_poly.entity_id
_entity_poly.type
_entity_poly.pdbx_seq_one_letter_code
_entity_poly.pdbx_strand_id
1 'polypeptide(L)'
;MNKEKIEVIHLAKLPKFTNVATNKMISALSAIALEMENDNEQLYEKLSLFVAKTIMSAKESETVSLHDDINTIRDECADYYIRNKLNAEMTENLKSENKALREKLEHLHKFINLGYVELQKMRNISLDNPTTVIQLKEIILSCGQYYADYCNEKETCLQIEQKNRFLNNKINILGTNIDGITTELKNIQYQNSKLHKENNMLKNKLVKIMENNALKIDEPCKNGLMDNLNNTFRTQSENNESSFDLSSHLSLVKNLLDDQDVMLDDLKKMSDELTSLPGLPML
;
A
#
# COMPACT_ATOMS: atom_id res chain seq x y z
N MET A 1 7.85 -25.65 -42.21
CA MET A 1 7.27 -26.00 -43.52
C MET A 1 5.86 -25.44 -43.59
N ASN A 2 5.69 -24.20 -44.06
CA ASN A 2 4.38 -23.66 -44.40
C ASN A 2 4.44 -23.21 -45.85
N LYS A 3 3.58 -23.81 -46.67
CA LYS A 3 3.41 -23.50 -48.08
C LYS A 3 2.81 -22.09 -48.18
N GLU A 4 3.59 -21.12 -48.62
CA GLU A 4 3.06 -19.83 -49.05
C GLU A 4 2.19 -20.05 -50.29
N LYS A 5 0.88 -19.93 -50.08
CA LYS A 5 -0.08 -19.65 -51.15
C LYS A 5 0.22 -18.24 -51.64
N ILE A 6 0.94 -18.15 -52.76
CA ILE A 6 1.02 -16.92 -53.55
C ILE A 6 -0.37 -16.72 -54.15
N GLU A 7 -1.15 -15.81 -53.57
CA GLU A 7 -2.37 -15.30 -54.20
C GLU A 7 -1.96 -14.55 -55.47
N VAL A 8 -2.33 -15.14 -56.60
CA VAL A 8 -2.24 -14.54 -57.92
C VAL A 8 -3.13 -13.31 -57.92
N ILE A 9 -2.52 -12.13 -57.94
CA ILE A 9 -3.21 -10.86 -58.15
C ILE A 9 -3.94 -10.97 -59.49
N HIS A 10 -5.27 -11.05 -59.42
CA HIS A 10 -6.14 -10.92 -60.57
C HIS A 10 -5.91 -9.53 -61.18
N LEU A 11 -5.12 -9.47 -62.25
CA LEU A 11 -5.11 -8.34 -63.18
C LEU A 11 -6.55 -8.13 -63.66
N ALA A 12 -7.22 -7.16 -63.06
CA ALA A 12 -8.53 -6.71 -63.49
C ALA A 12 -8.43 -6.36 -64.98
N LYS A 13 -9.24 -7.03 -65.79
CA LYS A 13 -9.39 -6.69 -67.21
C LYS A 13 -9.86 -5.24 -67.28
N LEU A 14 -8.98 -4.35 -67.75
CA LEU A 14 -9.35 -2.98 -68.12
C LEU A 14 -10.57 -3.04 -69.06
N PRO A 15 -11.65 -2.28 -68.79
CA PRO A 15 -12.80 -2.23 -69.68
C PRO A 15 -12.38 -1.63 -71.02
N LYS A 16 -12.70 -2.30 -72.13
CA LYS A 16 -12.59 -1.68 -73.46
C LYS A 16 -13.71 -0.66 -73.60
N PHE A 17 -13.42 0.59 -73.28
CA PHE A 17 -14.35 1.69 -73.50
C PHE A 17 -14.32 2.12 -74.97
N THR A 18 -15.08 1.43 -75.81
CA THR A 18 -15.49 2.01 -77.09
C THR A 18 -16.64 2.95 -76.80
N ASN A 19 -16.47 4.25 -77.04
CA ASN A 19 -17.58 5.20 -76.99
C ASN A 19 -18.51 4.94 -78.19
N VAL A 20 -19.43 3.98 -77.99
CA VAL A 20 -20.33 3.40 -78.99
C VAL A 20 -21.13 4.48 -79.72
N ALA A 21 -21.45 5.59 -79.06
CA ALA A 21 -22.18 6.71 -79.67
C ALA A 21 -21.35 7.44 -80.72
N THR A 22 -20.10 7.81 -80.41
CA THR A 22 -19.16 8.44 -81.36
C THR A 22 -18.85 7.52 -82.53
N ASN A 23 -18.61 6.24 -82.29
CA ASN A 23 -18.31 5.28 -83.36
C ASN A 23 -19.52 5.09 -84.30
N LYS A 24 -20.75 5.10 -83.78
CA LYS A 24 -21.97 5.08 -84.60
C LYS A 24 -22.16 6.37 -85.39
N MET A 25 -21.86 7.53 -84.80
CA MET A 25 -21.95 8.83 -85.47
C MET A 25 -20.91 8.97 -86.59
N ILE A 26 -19.68 8.50 -86.36
CA ILE A 26 -18.61 8.45 -87.37
C ILE A 26 -19.01 7.52 -88.52
N SER A 27 -19.50 6.30 -88.24
CA SER A 27 -19.96 5.38 -89.28
C SER A 27 -21.11 5.94 -90.11
N ALA A 28 -22.05 6.66 -89.48
CA ALA A 28 -23.16 7.31 -90.17
C ALA A 28 -22.67 8.45 -91.09
N LEU A 29 -21.74 9.30 -90.61
CA LEU A 29 -21.19 10.39 -91.42
C LEU A 29 -20.30 9.87 -92.58
N SER A 30 -19.55 8.79 -92.37
CA SER A 30 -18.77 8.13 -93.43
C SER A 30 -19.65 7.49 -94.50
N ALA A 31 -20.80 6.91 -94.11
CA ALA A 31 -21.79 6.37 -95.06
C ALA A 31 -22.43 7.48 -95.91
N ILE A 32 -22.77 8.61 -95.30
CA ILE A 32 -23.29 9.80 -96.00
C ILE A 32 -22.25 10.36 -96.97
N ALA A 33 -20.97 10.37 -96.60
CA ALA A 33 -19.89 10.81 -97.50
C ALA A 33 -19.77 9.91 -98.74
N LEU A 34 -19.84 8.59 -98.57
CA LEU A 34 -19.82 7.60 -99.67
C LEU A 34 -21.00 7.75 -100.64
N GLU A 35 -22.19 8.11 -100.15
CA GLU A 35 -23.37 8.32 -101.03
C GLU A 35 -23.29 9.64 -101.82
N MET A 36 -22.56 10.65 -101.33
CA MET A 36 -22.46 11.98 -101.93
C MET A 36 -21.33 12.13 -102.97
N GLU A 37 -20.52 11.10 -103.16
CA GLU A 37 -19.42 11.04 -104.14
C GLU A 37 -19.89 11.15 -105.60
N ASN A 38 -21.20 10.96 -105.85
CA ASN A 38 -21.77 10.94 -107.21
C ASN A 38 -22.27 12.28 -107.76
N ASP A 39 -22.48 13.34 -106.95
CA ASP A 39 -23.18 14.56 -107.43
C ASP A 39 -22.58 15.93 -107.01
N ASN A 40 -21.61 16.03 -106.07
CA ASN A 40 -21.04 17.34 -105.68
C ASN A 40 -19.67 17.26 -104.96
N GLU A 41 -18.58 17.34 -105.72
CA GLU A 41 -17.19 17.13 -105.26
C GLU A 41 -16.76 18.06 -104.09
N GLN A 42 -17.19 19.33 -104.09
CA GLN A 42 -16.89 20.28 -102.99
C GLN A 42 -17.57 19.91 -101.66
N LEU A 43 -18.73 19.25 -101.72
CA LEU A 43 -19.51 18.88 -100.55
C LEU A 43 -18.93 17.62 -99.89
N TYR A 44 -18.46 16.69 -100.71
CA TYR A 44 -17.71 15.51 -100.28
C TYR A 44 -16.42 15.88 -99.54
N GLU A 45 -15.62 16.82 -100.08
CA GLU A 45 -14.38 17.27 -99.45
C GLU A 45 -14.63 17.90 -98.06
N LYS A 46 -15.67 18.74 -97.94
CA LYS A 46 -16.08 19.35 -96.66
C LYS A 46 -16.54 18.31 -95.64
N LEU A 47 -17.30 17.30 -96.07
CA LEU A 47 -17.81 16.25 -95.19
C LEU A 47 -16.68 15.30 -94.74
N SER A 48 -15.79 14.93 -95.66
CA SER A 48 -14.59 14.14 -95.35
C SER A 48 -13.69 14.87 -94.34
N LEU A 49 -13.47 16.17 -94.54
CA LEU A 49 -12.72 17.01 -93.59
C LEU A 49 -13.40 17.10 -92.22
N PHE A 50 -14.73 17.17 -92.17
CA PHE A 50 -15.50 17.18 -90.93
C PHE A 50 -15.41 15.85 -90.17
N VAL A 51 -15.52 14.73 -90.89
CA VAL A 51 -15.34 13.38 -90.32
C VAL A 51 -13.92 13.22 -89.80
N ALA A 52 -12.91 13.61 -90.57
CA ALA A 52 -11.51 13.55 -90.15
C ALA A 52 -11.26 14.38 -88.88
N LYS A 53 -11.78 15.61 -88.81
CA LYS A 53 -11.68 16.47 -87.60
C LYS A 53 -12.38 15.85 -86.39
N THR A 54 -13.56 15.27 -86.59
CA THR A 54 -14.33 14.63 -85.52
C THR A 54 -13.60 13.38 -85.00
N ILE A 55 -13.04 12.56 -85.90
CA ILE A 55 -12.23 11.39 -85.54
C ILE A 55 -10.96 11.83 -84.81
N MET A 56 -10.26 12.86 -85.32
CA MET A 56 -9.05 13.37 -84.66
C MET A 56 -9.36 13.90 -83.26
N SER A 57 -10.46 14.67 -83.10
CA SER A 57 -10.88 15.19 -81.80
C SER A 57 -11.33 14.08 -80.84
N ALA A 58 -12.08 13.07 -81.30
CA ALA A 58 -12.45 11.92 -80.48
C ALA A 58 -11.21 11.13 -80.03
N LYS A 59 -10.27 10.88 -80.95
CA LYS A 59 -9.01 10.20 -80.66
C LYS A 59 -8.15 11.01 -79.68
N GLU A 60 -8.07 12.33 -79.84
CA GLU A 60 -7.34 13.21 -78.92
C GLU A 60 -7.96 13.14 -77.51
N SER A 61 -9.29 13.19 -77.40
CA SER A 61 -9.98 13.05 -76.11
C SER A 61 -9.74 11.68 -75.45
N GLU A 62 -9.73 10.59 -76.23
CA GLU A 62 -9.41 9.25 -75.74
C GLU A 62 -7.95 9.15 -75.28
N THR A 63 -7.00 9.75 -76.02
CA THR A 63 -5.59 9.77 -75.62
C THR A 63 -5.36 10.56 -74.34
N VAL A 64 -6.07 11.67 -74.13
CA VAL A 64 -6.01 12.44 -72.88
C VAL A 64 -6.60 11.63 -71.73
N SER A 65 -7.78 11.03 -71.90
CA SER A 65 -8.39 10.17 -70.88
C SER A 65 -7.51 8.98 -70.49
N LEU A 66 -6.92 8.30 -71.47
CA LEU A 66 -5.99 7.19 -71.21
C LEU A 66 -4.73 7.68 -70.50
N HIS A 67 -4.25 8.88 -70.81
CA HIS A 67 -3.10 9.46 -70.13
C HIS A 67 -3.42 9.74 -68.65
N ASP A 68 -4.60 10.29 -68.36
CA ASP A 68 -5.07 10.55 -67.01
C ASP A 68 -5.25 9.25 -66.20
N ASP A 69 -5.82 8.20 -66.81
CA ASP A 69 -5.95 6.87 -66.20
C ASP A 69 -4.57 6.26 -65.89
N ILE A 70 -3.61 6.36 -66.82
CA ILE A 70 -2.24 5.87 -66.62
C ILE A 70 -1.56 6.61 -65.46
N ASN A 71 -1.73 7.93 -65.38
CA ASN A 71 -1.15 8.73 -64.30
C ASN A 71 -1.79 8.37 -62.95
N THR A 72 -3.11 8.20 -62.90
CA THR A 72 -3.83 7.78 -61.68
C THR A 72 -3.36 6.40 -61.19
N ILE A 73 -3.26 5.41 -62.10
CA ILE A 73 -2.78 4.07 -61.75
C ILE A 73 -1.31 4.12 -61.27
N ARG A 74 -0.49 4.98 -61.89
CA ARG A 74 0.91 5.16 -61.48
C ARG A 74 1.00 5.69 -60.06
N ASP A 75 0.20 6.70 -59.72
CA ASP A 75 0.18 7.30 -58.39
C ASP A 75 -0.33 6.29 -57.34
N GLU A 76 -1.40 5.55 -57.64
CA GLU A 76 -1.91 4.48 -56.77
C GLU A 76 -0.88 3.37 -56.54
N CYS A 77 -0.12 2.99 -57.57
CA CYS A 77 0.97 2.02 -57.44
C CYS A 77 2.11 2.55 -56.57
N ALA A 78 2.47 3.83 -56.69
CA ALA A 78 3.48 4.45 -55.85
C ALA A 78 3.04 4.49 -54.37
N ASP A 79 1.79 4.89 -54.11
CA ASP A 79 1.20 4.89 -52.77
C ASP A 79 1.13 3.49 -52.17
N TYR A 80 0.73 2.50 -52.97
CA TYR A 80 0.71 1.10 -52.54
C TYR A 80 2.11 0.60 -52.19
N TYR A 81 3.12 0.94 -53.00
CA TYR A 81 4.51 0.57 -52.72
C TYR A 81 5.01 1.17 -51.40
N ILE A 82 4.75 2.46 -51.16
CA ILE A 82 5.12 3.12 -49.90
C ILE A 82 4.41 2.47 -48.71
N ARG A 83 3.10 2.23 -48.82
CA ARG A 83 2.31 1.57 -47.76
C ARG A 83 2.81 0.16 -47.49
N ASN A 84 3.16 -0.60 -48.52
CA ASN A 84 3.70 -1.95 -48.36
C ASN A 84 5.05 -1.95 -47.64
N LYS A 85 5.92 -0.98 -47.95
CA LYS A 85 7.20 -0.80 -47.23
C LYS A 85 6.97 -0.49 -45.75
N LEU A 86 6.09 0.44 -45.43
CA LEU A 86 5.74 0.78 -44.04
C LEU A 86 5.14 -0.42 -43.29
N ASN A 87 4.28 -1.20 -43.94
CA ASN A 87 3.70 -2.40 -43.34
C ASN A 87 4.74 -3.48 -43.07
N ALA A 88 5.73 -3.63 -43.96
CA ALA A 88 6.84 -4.56 -43.77
C ALA A 88 7.69 -4.16 -42.55
N GLU A 89 8.06 -2.88 -42.43
CA GLU A 89 8.79 -2.35 -41.27
C GLU A 89 7.97 -2.53 -39.97
N MET A 90 6.68 -2.22 -39.99
CA MET A 90 5.79 -2.42 -38.83
C MET A 90 5.71 -3.90 -38.42
N THR A 91 5.64 -4.80 -39.40
CA THR A 91 5.60 -6.25 -39.15
C THR A 91 6.90 -6.73 -38.51
N GLU A 92 8.05 -6.21 -38.95
CA GLU A 92 9.35 -6.53 -38.36
C GLU A 92 9.45 -6.01 -36.92
N ASN A 93 9.03 -4.77 -36.68
CA ASN A 93 8.97 -4.19 -35.34
C ASN A 93 8.10 -5.04 -34.40
N LEU A 94 6.88 -5.39 -34.81
CA LEU A 94 5.99 -6.24 -34.02
C LEU A 94 6.55 -7.64 -33.76
N LYS A 95 7.28 -8.22 -34.73
CA LYS A 95 7.97 -9.51 -34.53
C LYS A 95 9.07 -9.40 -33.47
N SER A 96 9.85 -8.32 -33.51
CA SER A 96 10.91 -8.08 -32.53
C SER A 96 10.35 -7.88 -31.12
N GLU A 97 9.25 -7.12 -31.00
CA GLU A 97 8.56 -6.90 -29.73
C GLU A 97 7.96 -8.20 -29.18
N ASN A 98 7.31 -8.99 -30.03
CA ASN A 98 6.75 -10.28 -29.63
C ASN A 98 7.85 -11.23 -29.13
N LYS A 99 9.02 -11.24 -29.77
CA LYS A 99 10.18 -12.00 -29.32
C LYS A 99 10.64 -11.54 -27.94
N ALA A 100 10.81 -10.23 -27.73
CA ALA A 100 11.20 -9.67 -26.43
C ALA A 100 10.19 -10.01 -25.32
N LEU A 101 8.89 -9.99 -25.61
CA LEU A 101 7.85 -10.38 -24.67
C LEU A 101 7.92 -11.87 -24.31
N ARG A 102 8.19 -12.75 -25.27
CA ARG A 102 8.37 -14.19 -25.02
C ARG A 102 9.58 -14.45 -24.11
N GLU A 103 10.69 -13.76 -24.36
CA GLU A 103 11.89 -13.86 -23.52
C GLU A 103 11.63 -13.40 -22.08
N LYS A 104 10.89 -12.29 -21.90
CA LYS A 104 10.46 -11.82 -20.57
C LYS A 104 9.55 -12.83 -19.87
N LEU A 105 8.61 -13.43 -20.58
CA LEU A 105 7.72 -14.46 -20.04
C LEU A 105 8.51 -15.69 -19.58
N GLU A 106 9.46 -16.14 -20.39
CA GLU A 106 10.32 -17.27 -20.05
C GLU A 106 11.20 -16.99 -18.82
N HIS A 107 11.76 -15.79 -18.74
CA HIS A 107 12.50 -15.34 -17.55
C HIS A 107 11.62 -15.36 -16.30
N LEU A 108 10.39 -14.86 -16.40
CA LEU A 108 9.43 -14.88 -15.28
C LEU A 108 9.11 -16.31 -14.84
N HIS A 109 8.88 -17.23 -15.78
CA HIS A 109 8.67 -18.64 -15.46
C HIS A 109 9.87 -19.25 -14.72
N LYS A 110 11.09 -18.99 -15.17
CA LYS A 110 12.31 -19.45 -14.49
C LYS A 110 12.42 -18.88 -13.08
N PHE A 111 12.11 -17.60 -12.91
CA PHE A 111 12.14 -16.93 -11.61
C PHE A 111 11.11 -17.51 -10.64
N ILE A 112 9.87 -17.73 -11.09
CA ILE A 112 8.83 -18.36 -10.27
C ILE A 112 9.25 -19.77 -9.85
N ASN A 113 9.78 -20.57 -10.79
CA ASN A 113 10.22 -21.92 -10.47
C ASN A 113 11.38 -21.93 -9.46
N LEU A 114 12.34 -21.01 -9.60
CA LEU A 114 13.42 -20.85 -8.62
C LEU A 114 12.88 -20.50 -7.23
N GLY A 115 11.98 -19.51 -7.15
CA GLY A 115 11.35 -19.12 -5.89
C GLY A 115 10.55 -20.26 -5.25
N TYR A 116 9.88 -21.07 -6.06
CA TYR A 116 9.15 -22.24 -5.61
C TYR A 116 10.06 -23.32 -5.01
N VAL A 117 11.14 -23.65 -5.73
CA VAL A 117 12.15 -24.62 -5.28
C VAL A 117 12.73 -24.20 -3.93
N GLU A 118 13.12 -22.93 -3.80
CA GLU A 118 13.68 -22.42 -2.54
C GLU A 118 12.64 -22.44 -1.40
N LEU A 119 11.39 -22.07 -1.69
CA LEU A 119 10.32 -22.13 -0.71
C LEU A 119 10.09 -23.57 -0.19
N GLN A 120 10.07 -24.57 -1.07
CA GLN A 120 9.89 -25.96 -0.65
C GLN A 120 11.07 -26.49 0.15
N LYS A 121 12.30 -26.08 -0.18
CA LYS A 121 13.49 -26.37 0.64
C LYS A 121 13.36 -25.80 2.05
N MET A 122 12.94 -24.54 2.18
CA MET A 122 12.74 -23.92 3.51
C MET A 122 11.69 -24.65 4.35
N ARG A 123 10.70 -25.26 3.69
CA ARG A 123 9.61 -25.99 4.33
C ARG A 123 9.87 -27.48 4.54
N ASN A 124 10.99 -28.00 4.03
CA ASN A 124 11.27 -29.45 3.98
C ASN A 124 10.12 -30.27 3.37
N ILE A 125 9.48 -29.75 2.32
CA ILE A 125 8.43 -30.45 1.58
C ILE A 125 9.03 -31.05 0.31
N SER A 126 8.52 -32.21 -0.13
CA SER A 126 8.94 -32.84 -1.37
C SER A 126 8.67 -31.94 -2.58
N LEU A 127 9.59 -31.96 -3.53
CA LEU A 127 9.48 -31.17 -4.75
C LEU A 127 8.50 -31.83 -5.73
N ASP A 128 7.26 -31.37 -5.70
CA ASP A 128 6.31 -31.60 -6.77
C ASP A 128 6.61 -30.64 -7.93
N ASN A 129 6.29 -31.03 -9.16
CA ASN A 129 6.44 -30.18 -10.36
C ASN A 129 5.06 -29.68 -10.85
N PRO A 130 4.38 -28.78 -10.11
CA PRO A 130 3.12 -28.21 -10.55
C PRO A 130 3.34 -27.15 -11.63
N THR A 131 2.25 -26.70 -12.25
CA THR A 131 2.32 -25.63 -13.26
C THR A 131 2.79 -24.31 -12.64
N THR A 132 3.42 -23.43 -13.42
CA THR A 132 3.96 -22.15 -12.94
C THR A 132 2.93 -21.27 -12.22
N VAL A 133 1.67 -21.33 -12.65
CA VAL A 133 0.57 -20.59 -11.99
C VAL A 133 0.31 -21.12 -10.58
N ILE A 134 0.38 -22.44 -10.39
CA ILE A 134 0.22 -23.06 -9.07
C ILE A 134 1.44 -22.75 -8.20
N GLN A 135 2.66 -22.87 -8.75
CA GLN A 135 3.88 -22.46 -8.07
C GLN A 135 3.80 -21.03 -7.54
N LEU A 136 3.35 -20.09 -8.39
CA LEU A 136 3.17 -18.69 -8.00
C LEU A 136 2.11 -18.51 -6.90
N LYS A 137 0.98 -19.22 -6.99
CA LYS A 137 -0.05 -19.18 -5.93
C LYS A 137 0.51 -19.68 -4.60
N GLU A 138 1.24 -20.78 -4.60
CA GLU A 138 1.88 -21.30 -3.39
C GLU A 138 2.88 -20.30 -2.82
N ILE A 139 3.70 -19.65 -3.65
CA ILE A 139 4.60 -18.58 -3.20
C ILE A 139 3.83 -17.44 -2.55
N ILE A 140 2.78 -16.92 -3.20
CA ILE A 140 1.99 -15.80 -2.68
C ILE A 140 1.34 -16.15 -1.33
N LEU A 141 0.69 -17.31 -1.24
CA LEU A 141 0.07 -17.77 0.01
C LEU A 141 1.11 -17.89 1.12
N SER A 142 2.29 -18.39 0.78
CA SER A 142 3.38 -18.57 1.73
C SER A 142 3.91 -17.24 2.25
N CYS A 143 4.14 -16.27 1.38
CA CYS A 143 4.51 -14.91 1.78
C CYS A 143 3.42 -14.28 2.67
N GLY A 144 2.15 -14.49 2.34
CA GLY A 144 1.02 -14.05 3.16
C GLY A 144 1.05 -14.64 4.57
N GLN A 145 1.29 -15.95 4.68
CA GLN A 145 1.42 -16.62 5.98
C GLN A 145 2.59 -16.06 6.80
N TYR A 146 3.78 -15.94 6.20
CA TYR A 146 4.95 -15.37 6.88
C TYR A 146 4.70 -13.95 7.38
N TYR A 147 3.97 -13.14 6.61
CA TYR A 147 3.61 -11.79 7.03
C TYR A 147 2.63 -11.79 8.21
N ALA A 148 1.63 -12.67 8.20
CA ALA A 148 0.71 -12.82 9.31
C ALA A 148 1.42 -13.29 10.59
N ASP A 149 2.31 -14.29 10.48
CA ASP A 149 3.11 -14.80 11.59
C ASP A 149 4.00 -13.69 12.19
N TYR A 150 4.63 -12.89 11.33
CA TYR A 150 5.42 -11.72 11.77
C TYR A 150 4.58 -10.69 12.54
N CYS A 151 3.37 -10.39 12.07
CA CYS A 151 2.47 -9.46 12.76
C CYS A 151 2.07 -9.98 14.15
N ASN A 152 1.73 -11.26 14.25
CA ASN A 152 1.36 -11.91 15.52
C ASN A 152 2.53 -11.91 16.52
N GLU A 153 3.73 -12.24 16.05
CA GLU A 153 4.94 -12.24 16.89
C GLU A 153 5.27 -10.83 17.38
N LYS A 154 5.14 -9.83 16.51
CA LYS A 154 5.35 -8.42 16.85
C LYS A 154 4.36 -7.95 17.93
N GLU A 155 3.09 -8.32 17.82
CA GLU A 155 2.09 -7.99 18.83
C GLU A 155 2.41 -8.65 20.18
N THR A 156 2.78 -9.93 20.15
CA THR A 156 3.19 -10.67 21.36
C THR A 156 4.40 -10.01 22.03
N CYS A 157 5.39 -9.60 21.24
CA CYS A 157 6.56 -8.87 21.74
C CYS A 157 6.16 -7.55 22.42
N LEU A 158 5.24 -6.78 21.82
CA LEU A 158 4.76 -5.53 22.42
C LEU A 158 4.06 -5.77 23.76
N GLN A 159 3.22 -6.80 23.85
CA GLN A 159 2.53 -7.16 25.10
C GLN A 159 3.53 -7.56 26.20
N ILE A 160 4.54 -8.35 25.85
CA ILE A 160 5.61 -8.74 26.79
C ILE A 160 6.41 -7.51 27.24
N GLU A 161 6.73 -6.59 26.32
CA GLU A 161 7.45 -5.37 26.64
C GLU A 161 6.66 -4.50 27.63
N GLN A 162 5.35 -4.33 27.41
CA GLN A 162 4.48 -3.60 28.34
C GLN A 162 4.44 -4.25 29.72
N LYS A 163 4.32 -5.59 29.78
CA LYS A 163 4.35 -6.34 31.04
C LYS A 163 5.68 -6.17 31.77
N ASN A 164 6.80 -6.20 31.05
CA ASN A 164 8.12 -5.98 31.63
C ASN A 164 8.29 -4.56 32.17
N ARG A 165 7.80 -3.54 31.46
CA ARG A 165 7.78 -2.15 31.95
C ARG A 165 6.96 -2.03 33.24
N PHE A 166 5.78 -2.65 33.29
CA PHE A 166 4.95 -2.66 34.49
C PHE A 166 5.63 -3.34 35.68
N LEU A 167 6.23 -4.51 35.46
CA LEU A 167 6.95 -5.23 36.52
C LEU A 167 8.18 -4.45 37.01
N ASN A 168 8.94 -3.83 36.11
CA ASN A 168 10.06 -2.97 36.47
C ASN A 168 9.61 -1.79 37.33
N ASN A 169 8.48 -1.16 37.00
CA ASN A 169 7.92 -0.09 37.83
C ASN A 169 7.54 -0.60 39.24
N LYS A 170 6.95 -1.79 39.34
CA LYS A 170 6.65 -2.41 40.64
C LYS A 170 7.91 -2.69 41.46
N ILE A 171 8.96 -3.21 40.82
CA ILE A 171 10.25 -3.44 41.47
C ILE A 171 10.84 -2.13 41.99
N ASN A 172 10.79 -1.06 41.19
CA ASN A 172 11.28 0.26 41.60
C ASN A 172 10.51 0.81 42.80
N ILE A 173 9.16 0.70 42.81
CA ILE A 173 8.34 1.12 43.95
C ILE A 173 8.70 0.32 45.21
N LEU A 174 8.83 -1.00 45.09
CA LEU A 174 9.23 -1.86 46.20
C LEU A 174 10.63 -1.50 46.71
N GLY A 175 11.58 -1.20 45.82
CA GLY A 175 12.91 -0.71 46.17
C GLY A 175 12.85 0.56 47.02
N THR A 176 12.12 1.59 46.54
CA THR A 176 11.92 2.84 47.28
C THR A 176 11.27 2.62 48.64
N ASN A 177 10.28 1.73 48.72
CA ASN A 177 9.61 1.40 49.99
C ASN A 177 10.57 0.72 50.97
N ILE A 178 11.39 -0.22 50.50
CA ILE A 178 12.41 -0.90 51.32
C ILE A 178 13.44 0.11 51.85
N ASP A 179 13.89 1.04 51.01
CA ASP A 179 14.81 2.11 51.42
C ASP A 179 14.18 3.03 52.47
N GLY A 180 12.89 3.36 52.33
CA GLY A 180 12.10 4.10 53.32
C GLY A 180 12.04 3.36 54.67
N ILE A 181 11.62 2.09 54.66
CA ILE A 181 11.54 1.24 55.86
C ILE A 181 12.92 1.11 56.52
N THR A 182 13.98 0.93 55.73
CA THR A 182 15.35 0.81 56.23
C THR A 182 15.79 2.09 56.95
N THR A 183 15.38 3.26 56.44
CA THR A 183 15.66 4.56 57.04
C THR A 183 14.88 4.74 58.34
N GLU A 184 13.60 4.41 58.36
CA GLU A 184 12.78 4.42 59.58
C GLU A 184 13.35 3.50 60.66
N LEU A 185 13.76 2.28 60.29
CA LEU A 185 14.35 1.32 61.21
C LEU A 185 15.64 1.86 61.85
N LYS A 186 16.52 2.50 61.05
CA LYS A 186 17.72 3.16 61.56
C LYS A 186 17.38 4.28 62.55
N ASN A 187 16.35 5.08 62.26
CA ASN A 187 15.89 6.14 63.15
C ASN A 187 15.36 5.58 64.48
N ILE A 188 14.56 4.51 64.45
CA ILE A 188 14.05 3.82 65.64
C ILE A 188 15.20 3.23 66.46
N GLN A 189 16.16 2.56 65.82
CA GLN A 189 17.34 2.01 66.50
C GLN A 189 18.15 3.12 67.20
N TYR A 190 18.32 4.26 66.54
CA TYR A 190 18.99 5.42 67.13
C TYR A 190 18.22 5.97 68.35
N GLN A 191 16.90 6.16 68.23
CA GLN A 191 16.06 6.62 69.34
C GLN A 191 16.09 5.65 70.53
N ASN A 192 16.00 4.34 70.27
CA ASN A 192 16.11 3.32 71.31
C ASN A 192 17.47 3.34 72.02
N SER A 193 18.57 3.52 71.28
CA SER A 193 19.90 3.65 71.87
C SER A 193 20.00 4.89 72.77
N LYS A 194 19.42 6.03 72.34
CA LYS A 194 19.35 7.26 73.12
C LYS A 194 18.56 7.08 74.41
N LEU A 195 17.34 6.53 74.32
CA LEU A 195 16.49 6.24 75.48
C LEU A 195 17.16 5.25 76.46
N HIS A 196 17.87 4.25 75.94
CA HIS A 196 18.58 3.30 76.80
C HIS A 196 19.71 3.98 77.60
N LYS A 197 20.46 4.90 76.98
CA LYS A 197 21.47 5.71 77.68
C LYS A 197 20.85 6.61 78.75
N GLU A 198 19.73 7.27 78.43
CA GLU A 198 18.97 8.10 79.39
C GLU A 198 18.45 7.28 80.57
N ASN A 199 17.86 6.11 80.32
CA ASN A 199 17.40 5.19 81.36
C ASN A 199 18.53 4.71 82.25
N ASN A 200 19.70 4.38 81.70
CA ASN A 200 20.86 3.97 82.49
C ASN A 200 21.37 5.13 83.36
N MET A 201 21.37 6.37 82.86
CA MET A 201 21.68 7.56 83.67
C MET A 201 20.68 7.77 84.81
N LEU A 202 19.39 7.61 84.55
CA LEU A 202 18.34 7.73 85.57
C LEU A 202 18.44 6.63 86.64
N LYS A 203 18.66 5.37 86.24
CA LYS A 203 18.93 4.26 87.17
C LYS A 203 20.13 4.56 88.07
N ASN A 204 21.24 5.02 87.48
CA ASN A 204 22.44 5.38 88.25
C ASN A 204 22.20 6.56 89.21
N LYS A 205 21.39 7.57 88.82
CA LYS A 205 20.97 8.65 89.72
C LYS A 205 20.12 8.12 90.87
N LEU A 206 19.18 7.22 90.58
CA LEU A 206 18.31 6.61 91.60
C LEU A 206 19.13 5.80 92.62
N VAL A 207 20.07 4.99 92.15
CA VAL A 207 21.00 4.23 93.01
C VAL A 207 21.80 5.17 93.91
N LYS A 208 22.37 6.25 93.37
CA LYS A 208 23.08 7.27 94.17
C LYS A 208 22.21 7.94 95.23
N ILE A 209 20.93 8.18 94.94
CA ILE A 209 19.99 8.74 95.92
C ILE A 209 19.71 7.71 97.03
N MET A 210 19.51 6.44 96.69
CA MET A 210 19.32 5.37 97.68
C MET A 210 20.57 5.14 98.54
N GLU A 211 21.77 5.18 97.95
CA GLU A 211 23.05 5.08 98.67
C GLU A 211 23.28 6.28 99.61
N ASN A 212 22.96 7.51 99.16
CA ASN A 212 23.05 8.70 100.02
C ASN A 212 22.02 8.69 101.17
N ASN A 213 20.87 8.05 100.98
CA ASN A 213 19.86 7.89 102.01
C ASN A 213 20.15 6.73 102.97
N ALA A 214 20.94 5.72 102.56
CA ALA A 214 21.40 4.63 103.43
C ALA A 214 22.43 5.08 104.49
N LEU A 215 23.01 6.28 104.33
CA LEU A 215 23.93 6.91 105.30
C LEU A 215 23.25 7.90 106.26
N LYS A 216 21.92 8.03 106.22
CA LYS A 216 21.15 8.83 107.19
C LYS A 216 20.12 7.97 107.90
N ILE A 217 20.59 7.17 108.85
CA ILE A 217 19.77 6.76 109.98
C ILE A 217 19.86 7.90 110.99
N ASP A 218 18.92 8.83 110.92
CA ASP A 218 18.09 9.16 112.09
C ASP A 218 16.99 10.16 111.74
N GLU A 219 15.84 9.86 112.35
CA GLU A 219 14.69 10.69 112.67
C GLU A 219 13.47 10.75 111.70
N PRO A 220 12.23 10.51 112.22
CA PRO A 220 11.03 10.40 111.42
C PRO A 220 10.22 11.70 111.41
N CYS A 221 9.75 12.14 110.24
CA CYS A 221 8.52 12.93 110.17
C CYS A 221 7.83 12.90 108.80
N LYS A 222 6.60 12.38 108.85
CA LYS A 222 5.35 12.95 108.33
C LYS A 222 5.26 13.33 106.85
N ASN A 223 4.44 12.53 106.16
CA ASN A 223 3.34 12.91 105.26
C ASN A 223 3.42 14.27 104.54
N GLY A 224 3.47 14.21 103.21
CA GLY A 224 2.92 15.27 102.37
C GLY A 224 3.75 15.57 101.14
N LEU A 225 3.78 14.66 100.16
CA LEU A 225 4.18 14.97 98.78
C LEU A 225 3.83 13.80 97.84
N MET A 226 2.53 13.52 97.73
CA MET A 226 1.96 12.57 96.75
C MET A 226 0.96 13.24 95.79
N ASP A 227 1.09 14.55 95.55
CA ASP A 227 0.13 15.32 94.74
C ASP A 227 0.77 16.18 93.63
N ASN A 228 1.92 15.81 93.05
CA ASN A 228 2.51 16.61 91.98
C ASN A 228 3.11 15.85 90.78
N LEU A 229 2.63 14.63 90.51
CA LEU A 229 3.05 13.84 89.35
C LEU A 229 1.94 13.58 88.31
N ASN A 230 0.80 14.28 88.39
CA ASN A 230 -0.33 14.10 87.47
C ASN A 230 -0.50 15.20 86.40
N ASN A 231 0.38 16.20 86.32
CA ASN A 231 0.18 17.35 85.42
C ASN A 231 1.23 17.55 84.31
N THR A 232 2.13 16.59 84.06
CA THR A 232 3.14 16.73 82.98
C THR A 232 2.92 15.79 81.79
N PHE A 233 1.80 15.07 81.73
CA PHE A 233 1.44 14.19 80.61
C PHE A 233 0.21 14.65 79.81
N ARG A 234 -0.28 15.88 80.03
CA ARG A 234 -1.57 16.33 79.49
C ARG A 234 -1.53 17.56 78.58
N THR A 235 -0.37 17.88 77.98
CA THR A 235 -0.27 19.06 77.08
C THR A 235 0.66 18.88 75.89
N GLN A 236 0.75 17.67 75.32
CA GLN A 236 1.32 17.45 73.97
C GLN A 236 0.55 16.37 73.19
N SER A 237 -0.79 16.37 73.30
CA SER A 237 -1.66 15.53 72.47
C SER A 237 -2.70 16.38 71.74
N GLU A 238 -2.29 17.56 71.28
CA GLU A 238 -3.05 18.36 70.32
C GLU A 238 -2.04 18.80 69.25
N ASN A 239 -2.40 18.62 67.98
CA ASN A 239 -1.62 18.89 66.76
C ASN A 239 -0.75 17.73 66.28
N ASN A 240 -1.40 16.70 65.72
CA ASN A 240 -1.15 16.24 64.34
C ASN A 240 -2.00 14.99 64.05
N GLU A 241 -3.32 15.09 64.21
CA GLU A 241 -4.20 14.27 63.38
C GLU A 241 -4.32 14.99 62.04
N SER A 242 -3.31 14.82 61.18
CA SER A 242 -3.53 14.99 59.75
C SER A 242 -4.49 13.89 59.34
N SER A 243 -5.80 14.14 59.49
CA SER A 243 -6.83 13.29 58.91
C SER A 243 -6.45 13.08 57.44
N PHE A 244 -6.17 11.84 57.05
CA PHE A 244 -5.85 11.48 55.68
C PHE A 244 -7.03 11.88 54.79
N ASP A 245 -6.96 13.08 54.21
CA ASP A 245 -7.97 13.59 53.31
C ASP A 245 -7.81 12.90 51.95
N LEU A 246 -8.53 11.79 51.81
CA LEU A 246 -8.62 10.99 50.60
C LEU A 246 -9.46 11.69 49.51
N SER A 247 -10.05 12.86 49.76
CA SER A 247 -10.91 13.54 48.77
C SER A 247 -10.19 13.82 47.47
N SER A 248 -8.90 14.20 47.53
CA SER A 248 -8.08 14.41 46.32
C SER A 248 -7.84 13.10 45.55
N HIS A 249 -7.54 12.02 46.25
CA HIS A 249 -7.32 10.70 45.66
C HIS A 249 -8.62 10.10 45.11
N LEU A 250 -9.75 10.27 45.79
CA LEU A 250 -11.07 9.81 45.36
C LEU A 250 -11.57 10.64 44.16
N SER A 251 -11.32 11.95 44.15
CA SER A 251 -11.60 12.80 42.99
C SER A 251 -10.76 12.39 41.78
N LEU A 252 -9.49 12.04 41.97
CA LEU A 252 -8.64 11.55 40.89
C LEU A 252 -9.13 10.20 40.35
N VAL A 253 -9.48 9.27 41.24
CA VAL A 253 -10.05 7.96 40.86
C VAL A 253 -11.36 8.14 40.11
N LYS A 254 -12.23 9.06 40.55
CA LYS A 254 -13.47 9.37 39.86
C LYS A 254 -13.22 9.93 38.46
N ASN A 255 -12.33 10.92 38.32
CA ASN A 255 -12.00 11.48 37.02
C ASN A 255 -11.42 10.42 36.06
N LEU A 256 -10.59 9.50 36.58
CA LEU A 256 -10.05 8.40 35.77
C LEU A 256 -11.12 7.40 35.32
N LEU A 257 -12.14 7.17 36.14
CA LEU A 257 -13.28 6.33 35.75
C LEU A 257 -14.15 7.04 34.70
N ASP A 258 -14.41 8.34 34.90
CA ASP A 258 -15.14 9.17 33.93
C ASP A 258 -14.39 9.21 32.57
N ASP A 259 -13.06 9.36 32.58
CA ASP A 259 -12.21 9.32 31.37
C ASP A 259 -12.24 7.95 30.68
N GLN A 260 -12.29 6.86 31.45
CA GLN A 260 -12.40 5.50 30.90
C GLN A 260 -13.76 5.26 30.23
N ASP A 261 -14.85 5.74 30.83
CA ASP A 261 -16.19 5.64 30.26
C ASP A 261 -16.29 6.42 28.95
N VAL A 262 -15.72 7.63 28.90
CA VAL A 262 -15.66 8.44 27.66
C VAL A 262 -14.87 7.72 26.57
N MET A 263 -13.72 7.14 26.91
CA MET A 263 -12.90 6.38 25.96
C MET A 263 -13.65 5.14 25.42
N LEU A 264 -14.42 4.45 26.26
CA LEU A 264 -15.23 3.30 25.84
C LEU A 264 -16.36 3.71 24.90
N ASP A 265 -17.01 4.85 25.15
CA ASP A 265 -18.03 5.40 24.25
C ASP A 265 -17.45 5.82 22.90
N ASP A 266 -16.25 6.44 22.89
CA ASP A 266 -15.55 6.80 21.65
C ASP A 266 -15.14 5.57 20.84
N LEU A 267 -14.63 4.52 21.50
CA LEU A 267 -14.30 3.24 20.86
C LEU A 267 -15.54 2.57 20.26
N LYS A 268 -16.65 2.59 20.98
CA LYS A 268 -17.93 2.05 20.50
C LYS A 268 -18.43 2.83 19.28
N LYS A 269 -18.36 4.16 19.32
CA LYS A 269 -18.74 5.02 18.20
C LYS A 269 -17.88 4.75 16.96
N MET A 270 -16.56 4.59 17.12
CA MET A 270 -15.67 4.21 16.01
C MET A 270 -16.01 2.82 15.45
N SER A 271 -16.34 1.85 16.32
CA SER A 271 -16.80 0.52 15.90
C SER A 271 -18.12 0.59 15.11
N ASP A 272 -19.08 1.39 15.58
CA ASP A 272 -20.37 1.58 14.91
C ASP A 272 -20.20 2.32 13.56
N GLU A 273 -19.27 3.27 13.46
CA GLU A 273 -18.90 3.93 12.21
C GLU A 273 -18.24 2.95 11.21
N LEU A 274 -17.33 2.08 11.67
CA LEU A 274 -16.70 1.08 10.81
C LEU A 274 -17.68 0.02 10.29
N THR A 275 -18.67 -0.36 11.11
CA THR A 275 -19.69 -1.35 10.75
C THR A 275 -20.84 -0.77 9.92
N SER A 276 -21.03 0.55 9.91
CA SER A 276 -22.04 1.25 9.09
C SER A 276 -21.53 1.74 7.73
N LEU A 277 -20.25 1.54 7.39
CA LEU A 277 -19.71 1.82 6.06
C LEU A 277 -20.28 0.82 5.02
N PRO A 278 -21.00 1.29 3.98
CA PRO A 278 -21.54 0.40 2.96
C PRO A 278 -20.41 -0.04 2.03
N GLY A 279 -20.00 -1.31 2.11
CA GLY A 279 -19.16 -1.95 1.09
C GLY A 279 -18.01 -2.84 1.56
N LEU A 280 -17.83 -3.11 2.85
CA LEU A 280 -16.87 -4.12 3.30
C LEU A 280 -17.58 -5.48 3.47
N PRO A 281 -17.14 -6.53 2.76
CA PRO A 281 -17.69 -7.87 2.96
C PRO A 281 -17.32 -8.35 4.37
N MET A 282 -18.32 -8.82 5.12
CA MET A 282 -18.06 -9.57 6.34
C MET A 282 -17.16 -10.77 6.00
N LEU A 283 -16.05 -10.87 6.71
CA LEU A 283 -15.32 -12.12 6.92
C LEU A 283 -15.97 -12.89 8.06
#